data_AF-A0A2R4P2E7-F1
#
_entry.id   AF-A0A2R4P2E7-F1
#
_cell.length_a   1.000
_cell.length_b   1.000
_cell.length_c   1.000
_cell.angle_alpha   90.00
_cell.angle_beta   90.00
_cell.angle_gamma   90.00
#
_symmetry.space_group_name_H-M   'P 1'
#
loop_
_entity.id
_entity.type
_entity.pdbx_description
1 polymer ?
#
loop_
_entity_poly.entity_id
_entity_poly.type
_entity_poly.pdbx_seq_one_letter_code
_entity_poly.pdbx_strand_id
1 'polypeptide(L)' 'MDYIKANEDEALKFTAEETGLSIEAVKSMYPQYDFSSKITADDIKALEATQEFMLESKMIEHKIDIKSLLLN' A
#
# COMPACT_ATOMS: atom_id res chain seq x y z
N MET A 1 6.98 6.02 -9.58
CA MET A 1 7.60 6.12 -8.23
C MET A 1 8.82 7.04 -8.23
N ASP A 2 9.50 7.20 -9.37
CA ASP A 2 10.65 8.11 -9.48
C ASP A 2 10.31 9.58 -9.21
N TYR A 3 9.09 10.02 -9.55
CA TYR A 3 8.63 11.38 -9.23
C TYR A 3 8.61 11.66 -7.72
N ILE A 4 8.10 10.73 -6.90
CA ILE A 4 8.06 10.88 -5.44
C ILE A 4 9.49 10.97 -4.88
N LYS A 5 10.40 10.12 -5.37
CA LYS A 5 11.81 10.16 -4.94
C LYS A 5 12.52 11.45 -5.35
N ALA A 6 12.22 11.97 -6.54
CA ALA A 6 12.83 13.19 -7.05
C ALA A 6 12.23 14.46 -6.43
N ASN A 7 10.98 14.40 -5.93
CA ASN A 7 10.22 15.54 -5.43
C ASN A 7 9.59 15.21 -4.07
N GLU A 8 10.35 14.59 -3.17
CA GLU A 8 9.82 14.04 -1.90
C GLU A 8 9.11 15.12 -1.08
N ASP A 9 9.75 16.27 -0.84
CA ASP A 9 9.14 17.36 -0.06
C ASP A 9 7.81 17.87 -0.65
N GLU A 10 7.72 17.96 -1.98
CA GLU A 10 6.48 18.35 -2.67
C GLU A 10 5.40 17.28 -2.53
N ALA A 11 5.77 16.01 -2.73
CA ALA A 11 4.85 14.87 -2.60
C ALA A 11 4.31 14.72 -1.16
N LEU A 12 5.15 14.93 -0.14
CA LEU A 12 4.73 14.90 1.26
C LEU A 12 3.83 16.09 1.60
N LYS A 13 4.10 17.27 1.03
CA LYS A 13 3.23 18.44 1.21
C LYS A 13 1.84 18.23 0.59
N PHE A 14 1.77 17.72 -0.64
CA PHE A 14 0.49 17.38 -1.25
C PHE A 14 -0.26 16.31 -0.45
N THR A 15 0.44 15.29 0.04
CA THR A 15 -0.18 14.26 0.90
C THR A 15 -0.77 14.87 2.16
N ALA A 16 -0.06 15.79 2.82
CA ALA A 16 -0.56 16.49 4.02
C ALA A 16 -1.81 17.33 3.71
N GLU A 17 -1.81 18.08 2.60
CA GLU A 17 -2.95 18.90 2.17
C GLU A 17 -4.19 18.06 1.86
N GLU A 18 -4.05 16.98 1.10
CA GLU A 18 -5.17 16.13 0.67
C GLU A 18 -5.72 15.24 1.79
N THR A 19 -4.87 14.76 2.70
CA THR A 19 -5.29 13.92 3.83
C THR A 19 -5.72 14.71 5.06
N GLY A 20 -5.43 16.03 5.10
CA GLY A 20 -5.64 16.88 6.26
C GLY A 20 -4.71 16.58 7.44
N LEU A 21 -3.66 15.77 7.22
CA LEU A 21 -2.65 15.45 8.23
C LEU A 21 -1.61 16.57 8.33
N SER A 22 -0.94 16.68 9.48
CA SER A 22 0.22 17.56 9.58
C SER A 22 1.39 17.02 8.75
N ILE A 23 2.26 17.91 8.28
CA ILE A 23 3.43 17.50 7.51
C ILE A 23 4.38 16.60 8.32
N GLU A 24 4.43 16.78 9.65
CA GLU A 24 5.20 15.95 10.57
C GLU A 24 4.63 14.53 10.66
N ALA A 25 3.29 14.40 10.72
CA ALA A 25 2.64 13.09 10.71
C ALA A 25 2.95 12.36 9.39
N VAL A 26 2.80 13.04 8.25
CA VAL A 26 3.12 12.47 6.94
C VAL A 26 4.59 12.06 6.83
N LYS A 27 5.53 12.91 7.29
CA LYS A 27 6.97 12.59 7.35
C LYS A 27 7.27 11.37 8.22
N SER A 28 6.57 11.22 9.35
CA SER A 28 6.75 10.05 10.23
C SER A 28 6.25 8.74 9.59
N MET A 29 5.25 8.83 8.72
CA MET A 29 4.65 7.70 8.04
C MET A 29 5.42 7.29 6.79
N TYR A 30 6.01 8.25 6.07
CA TYR A 30 6.74 8.01 4.82
C TYR A 30 7.74 6.84 4.84
N PRO A 31 8.66 6.72 5.84
CA PRO A 31 9.62 5.61 5.86
C PRO A 31 8.99 4.23 6.17
N GLN A 32 7.70 4.18 6.55
CA GLN A 32 7.00 2.93 6.85
C GLN A 32 6.45 2.23 5.59
N TYR A 33 6.44 2.92 4.45
CA TYR A 33 5.90 2.40 3.20
C TYR A 33 7.01 1.97 2.24
N ASP A 34 6.81 0.84 1.57
CA ASP A 34 7.55 0.49 0.36
C ASP A 34 6.80 1.00 -0.87
N PHE A 35 7.35 2.03 -1.51
CA PHE A 35 6.83 2.57 -2.77
C PHE A 35 7.44 1.90 -4.01
N SER A 36 8.07 0.73 -3.88
CA SER A 36 8.51 -0.04 -5.04
C SER A 36 7.30 -0.52 -5.85
N SER A 37 7.42 -0.56 -7.18
CA SER A 37 6.38 -1.12 -8.05
C SER A 37 6.53 -2.63 -8.24
N LYS A 38 7.38 -3.28 -7.44
CA LYS A 38 7.70 -4.71 -7.57
C LYS A 38 6.84 -5.47 -6.58
N ILE A 39 6.16 -6.51 -7.07
CA ILE A 39 5.43 -7.43 -6.21
C ILE A 39 6.35 -8.62 -5.92
N THR A 40 6.58 -8.89 -4.64
CA THR A 40 7.38 -10.01 -4.17
C THR A 40 6.51 -11.22 -3.84
N ALA A 41 7.15 -12.36 -3.66
CA ALA A 41 6.45 -13.56 -3.19
C ALA A 41 5.87 -13.38 -1.77
N ASP A 42 6.49 -12.55 -0.93
CA ASP A 42 6.01 -12.29 0.43
C ASP A 42 4.81 -11.35 0.42
N ASP A 43 4.73 -10.40 -0.52
CA ASP A 43 3.53 -9.57 -0.73
C ASP A 43 2.32 -10.45 -1.12
N ILE A 44 2.53 -11.43 -2.00
CA ILE A 44 1.47 -12.38 -2.40
C ILE A 44 0.98 -13.18 -1.20
N LYS A 45 1.90 -13.71 -0.36
CA LYS A 45 1.53 -14.43 0.86
C LYS A 45 0.78 -13.54 1.84
N ALA A 46 1.18 -12.27 1.97
CA ALA A 46 0.49 -11.32 2.83
C ALA A 46 -0.95 -11.07 2.35
N LEU A 47 -1.15 -10.86 1.04
CA LEU A 47 -2.48 -10.73 0.44
C LEU A 47 -3.33 -11.99 0.66
N GLU A 48 -2.76 -13.18 0.48
CA GLU A 48 -3.44 -14.47 0.73
C GLU A 48 -3.88 -14.59 2.20
N ALA A 49 -3.02 -14.20 3.15
CA ALA A 49 -3.35 -14.19 4.58
C ALA A 49 -4.44 -13.17 4.93
N THR A 50 -4.38 -11.96 4.36
CA THR A 50 -5.42 -10.94 4.54
C THR A 50 -6.77 -11.43 4.00
N GLN A 51 -6.78 -12.09 2.84
CA GLN A 51 -7.99 -12.69 2.30
C GLN A 51 -8.58 -13.75 3.25
N GLU A 52 -7.75 -14.61 3.83
CA GLU A 52 -8.23 -15.62 4.79
C GLU A 52 -8.89 -14.95 5.99
N PHE A 53 -8.22 -13.94 6.58
CA PHE A 53 -8.78 -13.17 7.68
C PHE A 53 -10.13 -12.52 7.30
N MET A 54 -10.25 -11.94 6.11
CA MET A 54 -11.49 -11.33 5.63
C MET A 54 -12.61 -12.35 5.43
N LEU A 55 -12.28 -13.56 4.97
CA LEU A 55 -13.26 -14.64 4.80
C LEU A 55 -13.74 -15.17 6.16
N GLU A 56 -12.82 -15.43 7.08
CA GLU A 56 -13.13 -15.89 8.44
C GLU A 56 -13.96 -14.86 9.22
N SER A 57 -13.66 -13.58 9.06
CA SER A 57 -14.41 -12.47 9.64
C SER A 57 -15.71 -12.13 8.90
N LYS A 58 -16.04 -12.86 7.83
CA LYS A 58 -17.24 -12.65 6.98
C LYS A 58 -17.32 -11.25 6.35
N MET A 59 -16.17 -10.62 6.13
CA MET A 59 -16.06 -9.37 5.37
C MET A 59 -16.18 -9.61 3.86
N ILE A 60 -15.84 -10.82 3.40
CA ILE A 60 -16.02 -11.29 2.03
C ILE A 60 -16.66 -12.68 2.04
N GLU A 61 -17.36 -13.02 0.96
CA GLU A 61 -18.08 -14.30 0.84
C GLU A 61 -17.27 -15.37 0.08
N HIS A 62 -16.36 -14.93 -0.79
CA HIS A 62 -15.62 -15.82 -1.70
C HIS A 62 -14.15 -15.40 -1.82
N LYS A 63 -13.29 -16.39 -2.02
CA LYS A 63 -11.87 -16.17 -2.36
C LYS A 63 -11.73 -15.78 -3.83
N ILE A 64 -10.70 -15.00 -4.12
CA ILE A 64 -10.23 -14.67 -5.46
C ILE A 64 -8.85 -15.28 -5.70
N ASP A 65 -8.51 -15.51 -6.96
CA ASP A 65 -7.15 -15.85 -7.35
C ASP A 65 -6.29 -14.58 -7.38
N ILE A 66 -5.52 -14.36 -6.32
CA ILE A 66 -4.66 -13.18 -6.19
C ILE A 66 -3.63 -13.11 -7.32
N LYS A 67 -3.12 -14.26 -7.79
CA LYS A 67 -2.09 -14.29 -8.82
C LYS A 67 -2.64 -13.89 -10.19
N SER A 68 -3.91 -14.18 -10.47
CA SER A 68 -4.54 -13.77 -11.73
C SER A 68 -4.74 -12.26 -11.83
N LEU A 69 -4.66 -11.52 -10.72
CA LEU A 69 -4.79 -10.07 -10.69
C LEU A 69 -3.47 -9.34 -10.97
N LEU A 70 -2.35 -10.04 -10.90
CA LEU A 70 -1.03 -9.43 -11.05
C LEU A 70 -0.66 -9.34 -12.54
N LEU A 71 -0.23 -8.15 -12.95
CA LEU A 71 0.35 -7.94 -14.27
C LEU A 71 1.78 -8.48 -14.26
N ASN A 72 2.08 -9.39 -15.19
CA ASN A 72 3.43 -9.93 -15.40
C ASN A 72 4.39 -8.88 -15.96
#